data_AF-A0A210R305-F1
#
_entry.id   AF-A0A210R305-F1
#
_cell.length_a   1.000
_cell.length_b   1.000
_cell.length_c   1.000
_cell.angle_alpha   90.00
_cell.angle_beta   90.00
_cell.angle_gamma   90.00
#
_symmetry.space_group_name_H-M   'P 1'
#
loop_
_entity.id
_entity.type
_entity.pdbx_description
1 polymer ?
#
loop_
_entity_poly.entity_id
_entity_poly.type
_entity_poly.pdbx_seq_one_letter_code
_entity_poly.pdbx_strand_id
1 'polypeptide(L)'
;MGCFATCGKILLVIVNLLFLVIGLVFFILGFFCKFGNDTLKGYYEGALASLSTSLSDSGFGTVDLSSFDITEVIGTLGIAFIAIGTILLVITVFGFIGACCKIRCMLIGYCILVGLIVVGQIVFFGILFGNKTLITDQIKTPLKSSIQSDFQGLNGTNVVSLAWNFVHIQVKCCGVDSYEDFTGATLWPTNYPSYFLKTPLSCCMTLPSTTDFSCAASPTTSNNYKDTGCFDSIWDLALGNVGLMAGIFAGMGLFQIMLIVFGICVIMDGKQNRVGSSTSRNQHNRKRNRWDD
;
A
#
# COMPACT_ATOMS: atom_id res chain seq x y z
N MET A 1 -38.03 -6.30 -15.22
CA MET A 1 -36.93 -6.62 -14.27
C MET A 1 -35.75 -7.37 -14.91
N GLY A 2 -35.94 -8.16 -15.98
CA GLY A 2 -34.86 -8.96 -16.58
C GLY A 2 -33.70 -8.18 -17.22
N CYS A 3 -33.93 -7.01 -17.83
CA CYS A 3 -32.86 -6.22 -18.47
C CYS A 3 -31.84 -5.68 -17.44
N PHE A 4 -32.32 -5.15 -16.31
CA PHE A 4 -31.47 -4.63 -15.24
C PHE A 4 -30.62 -5.72 -14.57
N ALA A 5 -31.21 -6.90 -14.32
CA ALA A 5 -30.47 -8.05 -13.77
C ALA A 5 -29.42 -8.60 -14.74
N THR A 6 -29.72 -8.59 -16.04
CA THR A 6 -28.78 -9.03 -17.09
C THR A 6 -27.61 -8.05 -17.23
N CYS A 7 -27.91 -6.73 -17.24
CA CYS A 7 -26.90 -5.68 -17.27
C CYS A 7 -26.01 -5.71 -16.02
N GLY A 8 -26.60 -5.83 -14.83
CA GLY A 8 -25.88 -5.95 -13.56
C GLY A 8 -24.96 -7.17 -13.52
N LYS A 9 -25.40 -8.31 -14.07
CA LYS A 9 -24.54 -9.50 -14.19
C LYS A 9 -23.33 -9.23 -15.09
N ILE A 10 -23.52 -8.65 -16.26
CA ILE A 10 -22.43 -8.36 -17.21
C ILE A 10 -21.43 -7.40 -16.57
N LEU A 11 -21.92 -6.33 -15.95
CA LEU A 11 -21.08 -5.36 -15.24
C LEU A 11 -20.27 -6.02 -14.12
N LEU A 12 -20.91 -6.85 -13.29
CA LEU A 12 -20.25 -7.53 -12.17
C LEU A 12 -19.17 -8.50 -12.66
N VAL A 13 -19.39 -9.19 -13.79
CA VAL A 13 -18.38 -10.05 -14.43
C VAL A 13 -17.21 -9.22 -14.94
N ILE A 14 -17.46 -8.12 -15.66
CA ILE A 14 -16.39 -7.26 -16.21
C ILE A 14 -15.55 -6.68 -15.08
N VAL A 15 -16.18 -6.10 -14.06
CA VAL A 15 -15.47 -5.49 -12.93
C VAL A 15 -14.63 -6.52 -12.18
N ASN A 16 -15.18 -7.70 -11.88
CA ASN A 16 -14.41 -8.76 -11.21
C ASN A 16 -13.29 -9.31 -12.09
N LEU A 17 -13.46 -9.36 -13.41
CA LEU A 17 -12.39 -9.76 -14.32
C LEU A 17 -11.23 -8.74 -14.33
N LEU A 18 -11.54 -7.44 -14.32
CA LEU A 18 -10.52 -6.40 -14.20
C LEU A 18 -9.73 -6.52 -12.88
N PHE A 19 -10.42 -6.68 -11.75
CA PHE A 19 -9.75 -6.86 -10.47
C PHE A 19 -9.02 -8.20 -10.36
N LEU A 20 -9.48 -9.25 -11.04
CA LEU A 20 -8.78 -10.52 -11.11
C LEU A 20 -7.43 -10.35 -11.81
N VAL A 21 -7.39 -9.63 -12.94
CA VAL A 21 -6.14 -9.33 -13.65
C VAL A 21 -5.21 -8.50 -12.77
N ILE A 22 -5.73 -7.47 -12.09
CA ILE A 22 -4.94 -6.66 -11.16
C ILE A 22 -4.39 -7.52 -10.01
N GLY A 23 -5.21 -8.41 -9.44
CA GLY A 23 -4.79 -9.34 -8.40
C GLY A 23 -3.71 -10.31 -8.86
N LEU A 24 -3.81 -10.83 -10.10
CA LEU A 24 -2.77 -11.68 -10.70
C LEU A 24 -1.46 -10.91 -10.87
N VAL A 25 -1.52 -9.66 -11.33
CA VAL A 25 -0.33 -8.81 -11.46
C VAL A 25 0.35 -8.62 -10.10
N PHE A 26 -0.40 -8.26 -9.05
CA PHE A 26 0.19 -8.11 -7.70
C PHE A 26 0.75 -9.42 -7.15
N PHE A 27 0.05 -10.54 -7.34
CA PHE A 27 0.52 -11.85 -6.91
C PHE A 27 1.82 -12.24 -7.61
N ILE A 28 1.87 -12.09 -8.95
CA ILE A 28 3.05 -12.43 -9.76
C ILE A 28 4.22 -11.52 -9.39
N LEU A 29 4.01 -10.20 -9.33
CA LEU A 29 5.05 -9.25 -8.92
C LEU A 29 5.57 -9.56 -7.52
N GLY A 30 4.70 -9.82 -6.56
CA GLY A 30 5.10 -10.20 -5.20
C GLY A 30 5.89 -11.50 -5.15
N PHE A 31 5.46 -12.51 -5.92
CA PHE A 31 6.16 -13.80 -6.04
C PHE A 31 7.56 -13.61 -6.62
N PHE A 32 7.70 -12.81 -7.70
CA PHE A 32 8.99 -12.46 -8.26
C PHE A 32 9.85 -11.70 -7.25
N CYS A 33 9.32 -10.70 -6.54
CA CYS A 33 10.07 -9.97 -5.51
C CYS A 33 10.56 -10.86 -4.37
N LYS A 34 9.83 -11.92 -4.00
CA LYS A 34 10.21 -12.80 -2.88
C LYS A 34 11.14 -13.94 -3.28
N PHE A 35 10.91 -14.56 -4.44
CA PHE A 35 11.59 -15.79 -4.86
C PHE A 35 12.50 -15.60 -6.08
N GLY A 36 12.37 -14.48 -6.80
CA GLY A 36 13.11 -14.18 -8.01
C GLY A 36 14.47 -13.53 -7.78
N ASN A 37 15.07 -13.67 -6.59
CA ASN A 37 16.30 -12.97 -6.19
C ASN A 37 17.41 -13.08 -7.26
N ASP A 38 17.64 -14.25 -7.84
CA ASP A 38 18.71 -14.43 -8.83
C ASP A 38 18.43 -13.73 -10.17
N THR A 39 17.17 -13.70 -10.59
CA THR A 39 16.74 -12.96 -11.79
C THR A 39 16.73 -11.46 -11.56
N LEU A 40 16.35 -11.04 -10.35
CA LEU A 40 16.18 -9.65 -9.95
C LEU A 40 17.50 -8.93 -9.67
N LYS A 41 18.55 -9.65 -9.24
CA LYS A 41 19.89 -9.10 -8.98
C LYS A 41 20.39 -8.25 -10.16
N GLY A 42 20.34 -8.77 -11.39
CA GLY A 42 20.81 -8.05 -12.57
C GLY A 42 20.00 -6.79 -12.90
N TYR A 43 18.71 -6.76 -12.60
CA TYR A 43 17.87 -5.57 -12.79
C TYR A 43 18.18 -4.50 -11.75
N TYR A 44 18.30 -4.89 -10.48
CA TYR A 44 18.57 -3.91 -9.43
C TYR A 44 20.00 -3.40 -9.46
N GLU A 45 21.01 -4.23 -9.75
CA GLU A 45 22.40 -3.76 -9.91
C GLU A 45 22.53 -2.69 -11.01
N GLY A 46 21.83 -2.87 -12.15
CA GLY A 46 21.80 -1.87 -13.23
C GLY A 46 21.08 -0.57 -12.84
N ALA A 47 19.97 -0.67 -12.11
CA ALA A 47 19.26 0.49 -11.56
C ALA A 47 20.10 1.22 -10.49
N LEU A 48 20.84 0.47 -9.66
CA LEU A 48 21.73 0.96 -8.62
C LEU A 48 22.91 1.73 -9.20
N ALA A 49 23.51 1.23 -10.28
CA ALA A 49 24.58 1.90 -11.01
C ALA A 49 24.12 3.22 -11.68
N SER A 50 22.89 3.24 -12.18
CA SER A 50 22.28 4.45 -12.74
C SER A 50 21.98 5.49 -11.66
N LEU A 51 21.54 5.02 -10.48
CA LEU A 51 21.25 5.86 -9.33
C LEU A 51 22.53 6.42 -8.69
N SER A 52 23.60 5.63 -8.54
CA SER A 52 24.89 6.11 -8.02
C SER A 52 25.47 7.23 -8.87
N THR A 53 25.36 7.11 -10.20
CA THR A 53 25.83 8.13 -11.15
C THR A 53 25.02 9.43 -11.02
N SER A 54 23.70 9.31 -10.86
CA SER A 54 22.81 10.47 -10.68
C SER A 54 23.07 11.18 -9.34
N LEU A 55 23.39 10.42 -8.29
CA LEU A 55 23.73 10.96 -6.96
C LEU A 55 25.11 11.64 -6.96
N SER A 56 26.10 11.10 -7.66
CA SER A 56 27.41 11.75 -7.79
C SER A 56 27.32 13.07 -8.55
N ASP A 57 26.51 13.14 -9.60
CA ASP A 57 26.30 14.37 -10.38
C ASP A 57 25.51 15.43 -9.59
N SER A 58 24.73 15.00 -8.61
CA SER A 58 23.98 15.87 -7.68
C SER A 58 24.85 16.42 -6.54
N GLY A 59 26.15 16.09 -6.49
CA GLY A 59 27.09 16.61 -5.49
C GLY A 59 27.12 15.84 -4.15
N PHE A 60 26.55 14.62 -4.10
CA PHE A 60 26.55 13.78 -2.89
C PHE A 60 27.86 12.98 -2.67
N GLY A 61 28.83 13.03 -3.58
CA GLY A 61 30.06 12.23 -3.53
C GLY A 61 29.88 10.81 -4.07
N THR A 62 30.93 9.96 -3.99
CA THR A 62 30.89 8.56 -4.43
C THR A 62 30.17 7.70 -3.39
N VAL A 63 28.93 7.28 -3.68
CA VAL A 63 28.15 6.38 -2.82
C VAL A 63 28.45 4.93 -3.18
N ASP A 64 29.11 4.19 -2.30
CA ASP A 64 29.46 2.77 -2.50
C ASP A 64 28.27 1.85 -2.20
N LEU A 65 27.39 1.64 -3.19
CA LEU A 65 26.17 0.85 -3.02
C LEU A 65 26.42 -0.68 -2.95
N SER A 66 27.67 -1.13 -2.85
CA SER A 66 28.01 -2.56 -2.78
C SER A 66 27.47 -3.26 -1.52
N SER A 67 27.18 -2.53 -0.44
CA SER A 67 26.57 -3.06 0.79
C SER A 67 25.05 -2.83 0.88
N PHE A 68 24.41 -2.43 -0.22
CA PHE A 68 22.98 -2.14 -0.28
C PHE A 68 22.18 -3.44 -0.39
N ASP A 69 21.75 -4.01 0.75
CA ASP A 69 20.93 -5.22 0.75
C ASP A 69 19.43 -4.90 0.56
N ILE A 70 19.05 -4.70 -0.71
CA ILE A 70 17.64 -4.52 -1.12
C ILE A 70 16.83 -5.80 -0.97
N THR A 71 17.48 -6.95 -0.82
CA THR A 71 16.82 -8.25 -0.80
C THR A 71 15.84 -8.36 0.37
N GLU A 72 16.18 -7.76 1.51
CA GLU A 72 15.31 -7.76 2.69
C GLU A 72 14.08 -6.88 2.50
N VAL A 73 14.26 -5.66 1.99
CA VAL A 73 13.15 -4.72 1.73
C VAL A 73 12.24 -5.23 0.62
N ILE A 74 12.82 -5.67 -0.50
CA ILE A 74 12.07 -6.21 -1.64
C ILE A 74 11.39 -7.52 -1.24
N GLY A 75 12.03 -8.35 -0.42
CA GLY A 75 11.44 -9.56 0.13
C GLY A 75 10.25 -9.25 1.02
N THR A 76 10.34 -8.23 1.88
CA THR A 76 9.25 -7.80 2.77
C THR A 76 8.07 -7.22 1.99
N LEU A 77 8.35 -6.31 1.05
CA LEU A 77 7.34 -5.76 0.14
C LEU A 77 6.70 -6.85 -0.74
N GLY A 78 7.50 -7.83 -1.17
CA GLY A 78 7.04 -8.97 -1.95
C GLY A 78 6.02 -9.81 -1.18
N ILE A 79 6.26 -10.08 0.11
CA ILE A 79 5.30 -10.78 0.99
C ILE A 79 3.98 -10.01 1.07
N ALA A 80 4.04 -8.68 1.23
CA ALA A 80 2.85 -7.84 1.28
C ALA A 80 2.04 -7.91 -0.04
N PHE A 81 2.71 -7.82 -1.19
CA PHE A 81 2.05 -7.94 -2.50
C PHE A 81 1.46 -9.33 -2.75
N ILE A 82 2.12 -10.40 -2.31
CA ILE A 82 1.55 -11.76 -2.36
C ILE A 82 0.27 -11.82 -1.52
N ALA A 83 0.29 -11.30 -0.30
CA ALA A 83 -0.86 -11.32 0.60
C ALA A 83 -2.05 -10.54 0.00
N ILE A 84 -1.83 -9.29 -0.42
CA ILE A 84 -2.86 -8.43 -1.04
C ILE A 84 -3.38 -9.06 -2.32
N GLY A 85 -2.48 -9.52 -3.20
CA GLY A 85 -2.83 -10.18 -4.46
C GLY A 85 -3.69 -11.42 -4.23
N THR A 86 -3.31 -12.27 -3.28
CA THR A 86 -4.07 -13.49 -2.95
C THR A 86 -5.48 -13.17 -2.46
N ILE A 87 -5.62 -12.19 -1.56
CA ILE A 87 -6.94 -11.77 -1.05
C ILE A 87 -7.82 -11.25 -2.19
N LEU A 88 -7.26 -10.39 -3.07
CA LEU A 88 -7.98 -9.88 -4.23
C LEU A 88 -8.39 -11.01 -5.19
N LEU A 89 -7.52 -11.98 -5.45
CA LEU A 89 -7.82 -13.14 -6.28
C LEU A 89 -8.97 -13.97 -5.71
N VAL A 90 -8.96 -14.27 -4.41
CA VAL A 90 -10.04 -15.04 -3.77
C VAL A 90 -11.38 -14.33 -3.93
N ILE A 91 -11.44 -13.03 -3.61
CA ILE A 91 -12.68 -12.25 -3.70
C ILE A 91 -13.19 -12.21 -5.15
N THR A 92 -12.31 -11.92 -6.10
CA THR A 92 -12.68 -11.74 -7.51
C THR A 92 -13.02 -13.04 -8.22
N VAL A 93 -12.38 -14.16 -7.87
CA VAL A 93 -12.77 -15.50 -8.34
C VAL A 93 -14.18 -15.85 -7.86
N PHE A 94 -14.52 -15.54 -6.61
CA PHE A 94 -15.87 -15.79 -6.08
C PHE A 94 -16.92 -14.94 -6.80
N GLY A 95 -16.62 -13.66 -7.06
CA GLY A 95 -17.47 -12.77 -7.84
C GLY A 95 -17.64 -13.24 -9.30
N PHE A 96 -16.53 -13.57 -9.96
CA PHE A 96 -16.50 -14.01 -11.36
C PHE A 96 -17.22 -15.34 -11.57
N ILE A 97 -16.84 -16.39 -10.83
CA ILE A 97 -17.47 -17.72 -10.92
C ILE A 97 -18.93 -17.66 -10.45
N GLY A 98 -19.21 -16.95 -9.34
CA GLY A 98 -20.56 -16.79 -8.79
C GLY A 98 -21.51 -16.16 -9.80
N ALA A 99 -21.07 -15.12 -10.50
CA ALA A 99 -21.86 -14.44 -11.54
C ALA A 99 -21.94 -15.25 -12.83
N CYS A 100 -20.81 -15.74 -13.35
CA CYS A 100 -20.72 -16.46 -14.61
C CYS A 100 -21.49 -17.79 -14.56
N CYS A 101 -21.12 -18.66 -13.62
CA CYS A 101 -21.65 -20.01 -13.45
C CYS A 101 -22.98 -20.06 -12.67
N LYS A 102 -23.51 -18.90 -12.23
CA LYS A 102 -24.76 -18.79 -11.46
C LYS A 102 -24.74 -19.62 -10.16
N ILE A 103 -23.57 -19.77 -9.54
CA ILE A 103 -23.40 -20.50 -8.27
C ILE A 103 -23.71 -19.55 -7.11
N ARG A 104 -24.90 -19.69 -6.52
CA ARG A 104 -25.39 -18.78 -5.47
C ARG A 104 -24.50 -18.73 -4.24
N CYS A 105 -23.96 -19.87 -3.79
CA CYS A 105 -23.12 -19.93 -2.60
C CYS A 105 -21.87 -19.04 -2.76
N MET A 106 -21.19 -19.13 -3.90
CA MET A 106 -20.02 -18.30 -4.22
C MET A 106 -20.37 -16.81 -4.31
N LEU A 107 -21.52 -16.47 -4.91
CA LEU A 107 -21.95 -15.08 -5.02
C LEU A 107 -22.38 -14.48 -3.67
N ILE A 108 -22.98 -15.27 -2.77
CA ILE A 108 -23.26 -14.86 -1.39
C ILE A 108 -21.94 -14.64 -0.64
N GLY A 109 -20.99 -15.57 -0.76
CA GLY A 109 -19.65 -15.43 -0.18
C GLY A 109 -18.95 -14.15 -0.65
N TYR A 110 -19.02 -13.84 -1.95
CA TYR A 110 -18.53 -12.58 -2.50
C TYR A 110 -19.17 -11.36 -1.83
N CYS A 111 -20.51 -11.31 -1.72
CA CYS A 111 -21.20 -10.19 -1.06
C CYS A 111 -20.80 -10.06 0.43
N ILE A 112 -20.59 -11.17 1.13
CA ILE A 112 -20.12 -11.16 2.52
C ILE A 112 -18.70 -10.61 2.60
N LEU A 113 -17.77 -11.09 1.77
CA LEU A 113 -16.38 -10.63 1.76
C LEU A 113 -16.29 -9.13 1.43
N VAL A 114 -17.01 -8.66 0.40
CA VAL A 114 -17.08 -7.23 0.07
C VAL A 114 -17.74 -6.44 1.21
N GLY A 115 -18.78 -7.00 1.85
CA GLY A 115 -19.42 -6.39 3.02
C GLY A 115 -18.48 -6.24 4.22
N LEU A 116 -17.62 -7.23 4.49
CA LEU A 116 -16.60 -7.14 5.53
C LEU A 116 -15.56 -6.05 5.21
N ILE A 117 -15.22 -5.87 3.93
CA ILE A 117 -14.34 -4.76 3.51
C ILE A 117 -15.01 -3.41 3.78
N VAL A 118 -16.31 -3.25 3.48
CA VAL A 118 -17.06 -2.02 3.79
C VAL A 118 -17.05 -1.73 5.29
N VAL A 119 -17.29 -2.75 6.12
CA VAL A 119 -17.25 -2.59 7.58
C VAL A 119 -15.85 -2.19 8.06
N GLY A 120 -14.81 -2.86 7.56
CA GLY A 120 -13.43 -2.52 7.87
C GLY A 120 -13.07 -1.10 7.42
N GLN A 121 -13.57 -0.65 6.27
CA GLN A 121 -13.38 0.69 5.77
C GLN A 121 -14.03 1.75 6.69
N ILE A 122 -15.26 1.50 7.18
CA ILE A 122 -15.95 2.39 8.11
C ILE A 122 -15.18 2.47 9.44
N VAL A 123 -14.71 1.34 9.96
CA VAL A 123 -13.90 1.30 11.20
C VAL A 123 -12.59 2.06 11.01
N PHE A 124 -11.88 1.82 9.91
CA PHE A 124 -10.63 2.50 9.60
C PHE A 124 -10.82 4.02 9.50
N PHE A 125 -11.85 4.46 8.77
CA PHE A 125 -12.19 5.88 8.66
C PHE A 125 -12.58 6.48 10.02
N GLY A 126 -13.33 5.75 10.84
CA GLY A 126 -13.69 6.16 12.19
C GLY A 126 -12.46 6.37 13.09
N ILE A 127 -11.47 5.47 13.05
CA ILE A 127 -10.21 5.61 13.78
C ILE A 127 -9.42 6.81 13.26
N LEU A 128 -9.31 6.95 11.94
CA LEU A 128 -8.55 8.03 11.31
C LEU A 128 -9.05 9.43 11.71
N PHE A 129 -10.37 9.62 11.79
CA PHE A 129 -10.96 10.91 12.16
C PHE A 129 -11.16 11.08 13.67
N GLY A 130 -11.40 10.00 14.40
CA GLY A 130 -11.63 10.03 15.85
C GLY A 130 -10.33 10.11 16.65
N ASN A 131 -9.34 9.31 16.27
CA ASN A 131 -8.03 9.31 16.92
C ASN A 131 -6.92 8.91 15.93
N LYS A 132 -6.46 9.88 15.14
CA LYS A 132 -5.37 9.67 14.18
C LYS A 132 -4.08 9.17 14.82
N THR A 133 -3.84 9.45 16.12
CA THR A 133 -2.58 9.09 16.78
C THR A 133 -2.37 7.59 16.83
N LEU A 134 -3.46 6.81 16.97
CA LEU A 134 -3.38 5.35 16.95
C LEU A 134 -2.78 4.80 15.65
N ILE A 135 -3.06 5.45 14.51
CA ILE A 135 -2.51 5.04 13.22
C ILE A 135 -1.11 5.62 13.04
N THR A 136 -0.93 6.91 13.34
CA THR A 136 0.37 7.55 13.14
C THR A 136 1.45 6.94 14.02
N ASP A 137 1.15 6.59 15.27
CA ASP A 137 2.13 6.01 16.19
C ASP A 137 2.62 4.64 15.71
N GLN A 138 1.71 3.79 15.21
CA GLN A 138 2.05 2.48 14.65
C GLN A 138 2.97 2.58 13.43
N ILE A 139 2.92 3.69 12.69
CA ILE A 139 3.80 3.96 11.55
C ILE A 139 5.09 4.65 12.02
N LYS A 140 5.00 5.61 12.95
CA LYS A 140 6.15 6.35 13.48
C LYS A 140 7.11 5.44 14.25
N THR A 141 6.63 4.47 15.02
CA THR A 141 7.48 3.55 15.80
C THR A 141 8.51 2.78 14.94
N PRO A 142 8.13 2.04 13.89
CA PRO A 142 9.11 1.34 13.05
C PRO A 142 10.03 2.31 12.28
N LEU A 143 9.53 3.50 11.91
CA LEU A 143 10.36 4.53 11.27
C LEU A 143 11.44 5.06 12.22
N LYS A 144 11.10 5.34 13.49
CA LYS A 144 12.06 5.75 14.51
C LYS A 144 13.07 4.64 14.82
N SER A 145 12.58 3.40 14.92
CA SER A 145 13.46 2.23 15.10
C SER A 145 14.47 2.16 13.96
N SER A 146 14.03 2.32 12.71
CA SER A 146 14.91 2.31 11.54
C SER A 146 15.99 3.39 11.60
N ILE A 147 15.69 4.59 12.12
CA ILE A 147 16.72 5.61 12.37
C ILE A 147 17.72 5.13 13.44
N GLN A 148 17.24 4.56 14.54
CA GLN A 148 18.11 4.20 15.68
C GLN A 148 19.01 2.99 15.41
N SER A 149 18.49 1.97 14.70
CA SER A 149 19.20 0.72 14.43
C SER A 149 20.05 0.77 13.17
N ASP A 150 19.59 1.45 12.12
CA ASP A 150 20.13 1.22 10.77
C ASP A 150 20.68 2.49 10.11
N PHE A 151 20.41 3.70 10.62
CA PHE A 151 20.92 4.92 10.00
C PHE A 151 22.42 5.11 10.24
N GLN A 152 23.17 5.29 9.16
CA GLN A 152 24.64 5.41 9.13
C GLN A 152 25.12 6.80 8.69
N GLY A 153 24.20 7.75 8.46
CA GLY A 153 24.55 9.11 8.03
C GLY A 153 24.63 9.28 6.52
N LEU A 154 25.24 10.39 6.09
CA LEU A 154 25.30 10.80 4.68
C LEU A 154 26.07 9.80 3.81
N ASN A 155 27.14 9.23 4.35
CA ASN A 155 27.99 8.24 3.68
C ASN A 155 27.50 6.81 3.92
N GLY A 156 26.36 6.63 4.58
CA GLY A 156 25.74 5.34 4.80
C GLY A 156 25.25 4.76 3.48
N THR A 157 25.69 3.54 3.18
CA THR A 157 25.45 2.86 1.90
C THR A 157 24.25 1.91 1.95
N ASN A 158 23.63 1.77 3.12
CA ASN A 158 22.44 0.95 3.31
C ASN A 158 21.15 1.69 2.88
N VAL A 159 20.12 0.90 2.54
CA VAL A 159 18.78 1.38 2.10
C VAL A 159 18.22 2.46 3.02
N VAL A 160 18.30 2.23 4.33
CA VAL A 160 17.67 3.10 5.32
C VAL A 160 18.31 4.49 5.29
N SER A 161 19.64 4.56 5.26
CA SER A 161 20.35 5.84 5.18
C SER A 161 20.05 6.58 3.90
N LEU A 162 20.06 5.90 2.75
CA LEU A 162 19.75 6.53 1.47
C LEU A 162 18.31 7.07 1.42
N ALA A 163 17.34 6.28 1.90
CA ALA A 163 15.94 6.68 1.95
C ALA A 163 15.74 7.90 2.85
N TRP A 164 16.31 7.89 4.06
CA TRP A 164 16.24 9.03 4.97
C TRP A 164 16.93 10.26 4.40
N ASN A 165 18.14 10.12 3.85
CA ASN A 165 18.86 11.22 3.21
C ASN A 165 18.01 11.84 2.10
N PHE A 166 17.45 11.01 1.21
CA PHE A 166 16.56 11.46 0.13
C PHE A 166 15.33 12.21 0.67
N VAL A 167 14.65 11.64 1.67
CA VAL A 167 13.47 12.26 2.29
C VAL A 167 13.81 13.62 2.91
N HIS A 168 14.90 13.73 3.68
CA HIS A 168 15.32 14.98 4.30
C HIS A 168 15.51 16.11 3.29
N ILE A 169 16.14 15.80 2.15
CA ILE A 169 16.46 16.79 1.10
C ILE A 169 15.20 17.18 0.32
N GLN A 170 14.40 16.19 -0.11
CA GLN A 170 13.26 16.42 -0.99
C GLN A 170 12.06 17.02 -0.26
N VAL A 171 11.80 16.54 0.95
CA VAL A 171 10.66 16.97 1.77
C VAL A 171 11.04 18.13 2.68
N LYS A 172 12.33 18.45 2.82
CA LYS A 172 12.84 19.58 3.63
C LYS A 172 12.46 19.44 5.11
N CYS A 173 12.83 18.31 5.68
CA CYS A 173 12.49 17.88 7.03
C CYS A 173 13.68 17.15 7.69
N CYS A 174 13.60 16.87 8.98
CA CYS A 174 14.63 16.12 9.72
C CYS A 174 14.03 15.16 10.73
N GLY A 175 14.36 13.87 10.62
CA GLY A 175 13.84 12.83 11.50
C GLY A 175 12.36 12.51 11.28
N VAL A 176 11.79 11.64 12.10
CA VAL A 176 10.37 11.26 11.99
C VAL A 176 9.49 12.40 12.46
N ASP A 177 9.71 12.83 13.70
CA ASP A 177 9.06 13.96 14.37
C ASP A 177 10.01 15.15 14.48
N SER A 178 11.30 14.90 14.75
CA SER A 178 12.34 15.94 14.80
C SER A 178 13.74 15.33 14.77
N TYR A 179 14.75 16.19 14.77
CA TYR A 179 16.15 15.76 14.89
C TYR A 179 16.46 14.96 16.17
N GLU A 180 15.62 15.05 17.21
CA GLU A 180 15.81 14.28 18.45
C GLU A 180 15.66 12.77 18.22
N ASP A 181 15.02 12.34 17.14
CA ASP A 181 14.90 10.92 16.81
C ASP A 181 16.25 10.25 16.49
N PHE A 182 17.29 11.04 16.21
CA PHE A 182 18.66 10.53 16.06
C PHE A 182 19.38 10.31 17.41
N THR A 183 18.78 10.72 18.53
CA THR A 183 19.35 10.44 19.85
C THR A 183 19.38 8.93 20.09
N GLY A 184 20.56 8.41 20.43
CA GLY A 184 20.77 6.97 20.62
C GLY A 184 20.90 6.16 19.33
N ALA A 185 20.99 6.80 18.15
CA ALA A 185 21.34 6.09 16.93
C ALA A 185 22.74 5.47 17.04
N THR A 186 22.82 4.15 16.92
CA THR A 186 24.04 3.39 17.24
C THR A 186 25.04 3.32 16.09
N LEU A 187 24.54 3.38 14.85
CA LEU A 187 25.36 3.26 13.63
C LEU A 187 25.70 4.61 12.99
N TRP A 188 25.14 5.72 13.48
CA TRP A 188 25.38 7.05 12.92
C TRP A 188 26.61 7.70 13.57
N PRO A 189 27.70 7.95 12.82
CA PRO A 189 28.86 8.66 13.37
C PRO A 189 28.52 10.14 13.61
N THR A 190 28.61 10.57 14.86
CA THR A 190 28.42 11.98 15.26
C THR A 190 29.74 12.72 15.45
N ASN A 191 30.84 12.00 15.68
CA ASN A 191 32.17 12.55 15.88
C ASN A 191 32.92 12.70 14.55
N TYR A 192 33.09 13.94 14.10
CA TYR A 192 33.92 14.30 12.96
C TYR A 192 35.16 15.07 13.44
N PRO A 193 36.26 15.12 12.66
CA PRO A 193 37.56 15.64 13.12
C PRO A 193 37.53 17.03 13.77
N SER A 194 36.63 17.91 13.32
CA SER A 194 36.47 19.28 13.83
C SER A 194 35.05 19.61 14.34
N TYR A 195 34.13 18.64 14.31
CA TYR A 195 32.72 18.88 14.56
C TYR A 195 32.06 17.72 15.30
N PHE A 196 31.18 18.03 16.26
CA PHE A 196 30.23 17.07 16.83
C PHE A 196 28.86 17.34 16.24
N LEU A 197 28.38 16.44 15.38
CA LEU A 197 27.11 16.62 14.68
C LEU A 197 25.93 16.33 15.62
N LYS A 198 24.96 17.25 15.64
CA LYS A 198 23.68 17.10 16.34
C LYS A 198 22.57 16.63 15.42
N THR A 199 22.69 16.91 14.12
CA THR A 199 21.77 16.45 13.08
C THR A 199 22.54 15.84 11.91
N PRO A 200 21.91 14.96 11.11
CA PRO A 200 22.49 14.52 9.86
C PRO A 200 22.73 15.69 8.89
N LEU A 201 23.80 15.61 8.11
CA LEU A 201 24.12 16.62 7.08
C LEU A 201 23.00 16.78 6.04
N SER A 202 22.22 15.74 5.77
CA SER A 202 21.05 15.78 4.88
C SER A 202 19.91 16.67 5.39
N CYS A 203 19.87 16.99 6.70
CA CYS A 203 18.86 17.88 7.28
C CYS A 203 19.19 19.37 7.10
N CYS A 204 20.39 19.69 6.59
CA CYS A 204 20.77 21.07 6.31
C CYS A 204 20.00 21.62 5.12
N MET A 205 19.60 22.90 5.19
CA MET A 205 18.89 23.57 4.11
C MET A 205 19.74 23.66 2.83
N THR A 206 21.05 23.77 3.01
CA THR A 206 22.04 23.71 1.95
C THR A 206 23.04 22.63 2.31
N LEU A 207 23.35 21.73 1.35
CA LEU A 207 24.41 20.76 1.58
C LEU A 207 25.74 21.50 1.81
N PRO A 208 26.40 21.29 2.95
CA PRO A 208 27.65 21.96 3.24
C PRO A 208 28.76 21.48 2.29
N SER A 209 29.66 22.40 1.93
CA SER A 209 30.94 22.07 1.30
C SER A 209 31.81 21.21 2.24
N THR A 210 32.79 20.49 1.68
CA THR A 210 33.60 19.44 2.35
C THR A 210 34.34 19.85 3.63
N THR A 211 34.31 21.12 4.02
CA THR A 211 35.08 21.66 5.14
C THR A 211 34.25 22.34 6.23
N ASP A 212 32.97 22.66 6.02
CA ASP A 212 32.15 23.35 7.03
C ASP A 212 30.86 22.61 7.38
N PHE A 213 30.86 21.87 8.48
CA PHE A 213 29.69 21.16 9.00
C PHE A 213 28.95 21.93 10.10
N SER A 214 29.14 23.26 10.18
CA SER A 214 28.52 24.13 11.20
C SER A 214 27.00 24.01 11.26
N CYS A 215 26.32 23.83 10.12
CA CYS A 215 24.87 23.63 10.08
C CYS A 215 24.41 22.40 10.88
N ALA A 216 25.14 21.29 10.80
CA ALA A 216 24.79 20.04 11.46
C ALA A 216 25.30 20.00 12.91
N ALA A 217 26.41 20.67 13.22
CA ALA A 217 26.97 20.77 14.58
C ALA A 217 26.23 21.80 15.46
N SER A 218 25.82 22.92 14.86
CA SER A 218 25.11 24.03 15.49
C SER A 218 23.81 24.35 14.73
N PRO A 219 22.82 23.44 14.77
CA PRO A 219 21.59 23.56 13.98
C PRO A 219 20.67 24.67 14.50
N THR A 220 20.34 25.61 13.62
CA THR A 220 19.35 26.67 13.82
C THR A 220 18.18 26.49 12.85
N THR A 221 17.05 27.11 13.14
CA THR A 221 15.87 27.11 12.25
C THR A 221 16.12 27.82 10.92
N SER A 222 17.22 28.55 10.78
CA SER A 222 17.61 29.28 9.57
C SER A 222 18.59 28.53 8.67
N ASN A 223 19.23 27.47 9.17
CA ASN A 223 20.21 26.70 8.40
C ASN A 223 19.87 25.20 8.33
N ASN A 224 18.92 24.70 9.13
CA ASN A 224 18.59 23.29 9.25
C ASN A 224 17.08 23.07 9.47
N TYR A 225 16.56 21.95 8.98
CA TYR A 225 15.16 21.54 9.16
C TYR A 225 14.90 20.78 10.48
N LYS A 226 15.68 21.07 11.53
CA LYS A 226 15.75 20.26 12.76
C LYS A 226 14.40 20.04 13.47
N ASP A 227 13.51 21.03 13.41
CA ASP A 227 12.22 21.03 14.13
C ASP A 227 11.06 20.58 13.23
N THR A 228 11.33 20.27 11.96
CA THR A 228 10.32 19.86 10.98
C THR A 228 10.34 18.35 10.80
N GLY A 229 9.37 17.64 11.39
CA GLY A 229 9.24 16.19 11.24
C GLY A 229 8.88 15.76 9.82
N CYS A 230 9.55 14.73 9.31
CA CYS A 230 9.28 14.21 7.97
C CYS A 230 7.96 13.48 7.87
N PHE A 231 7.51 12.80 8.92
CA PHE A 231 6.25 12.07 8.88
C PHE A 231 5.09 13.03 8.66
N ASP A 232 5.00 14.10 9.46
CA ASP A 232 3.90 15.06 9.36
C ASP A 232 3.96 15.82 8.02
N SER A 233 5.16 16.16 7.54
CA SER A 233 5.35 16.81 6.23
C SER A 233 4.89 15.93 5.07
N ILE A 234 5.27 14.64 5.06
CA ILE A 234 4.81 13.68 4.05
C ILE A 234 3.30 13.44 4.18
N TRP A 235 2.81 13.33 5.42
CA TRP A 235 1.40 13.13 5.71
C TRP A 235 0.55 14.28 5.18
N ASP A 236 0.99 15.52 5.36
CA ASP A 236 0.29 16.70 4.86
C ASP A 236 0.39 16.81 3.33
N LEU A 237 1.51 16.39 2.73
CA LEU A 237 1.62 16.31 1.27
C LEU A 237 0.70 15.24 0.67
N ALA A 238 0.64 14.06 1.28
CA ALA A 238 -0.10 12.91 0.77
C ALA A 238 -1.60 12.98 1.10
N LEU A 239 -1.93 13.40 2.33
CA LEU A 239 -3.26 13.31 2.92
C LEU A 239 -3.79 14.66 3.46
N GLY A 240 -3.02 15.75 3.34
CA GLY A 240 -3.38 17.06 3.94
C GLY A 240 -4.67 17.66 3.38
N ASN A 241 -5.14 17.20 2.21
CA ASN A 241 -6.48 17.50 1.75
C ASN A 241 -7.50 16.49 2.30
N VAL A 242 -8.03 16.79 3.49
CA VAL A 242 -9.08 16.00 4.15
C VAL A 242 -10.29 15.78 3.23
N GLY A 243 -10.61 16.75 2.37
CA GLY A 243 -11.68 16.64 1.38
C GLY A 243 -11.40 15.58 0.30
N LEU A 244 -10.16 15.53 -0.20
CA LEU A 244 -9.73 14.50 -1.16
C LEU A 244 -9.81 13.11 -0.52
N MET A 245 -9.32 12.97 0.72
CA MET A 245 -9.38 11.72 1.46
C MET A 245 -10.81 11.25 1.69
N ALA A 246 -11.66 12.14 2.21
CA ALA A 246 -13.09 11.84 2.39
C ALA A 246 -13.74 11.42 1.06
N GLY A 247 -13.38 12.07 -0.04
CA GLY A 247 -13.84 11.73 -1.40
C GLY A 247 -13.41 10.32 -1.84
N ILE A 248 -12.15 9.94 -1.64
CA ILE A 248 -11.63 8.61 -1.99
C ILE A 248 -12.35 7.52 -1.18
N PHE A 249 -12.48 7.69 0.14
CA PHE A 249 -13.20 6.74 0.99
C PHE A 249 -14.68 6.66 0.61
N ALA A 250 -15.37 7.80 0.43
CA ALA A 250 -16.77 7.79 0.03
C ALA A 250 -16.98 7.11 -1.32
N GLY A 251 -16.14 7.42 -2.32
CA GLY A 251 -16.19 6.80 -3.65
C GLY A 251 -15.96 5.29 -3.61
N MET A 252 -14.94 4.84 -2.87
CA MET A 252 -14.64 3.42 -2.68
C MET A 252 -15.81 2.69 -2.00
N GLY A 253 -16.41 3.29 -0.97
CA GLY A 253 -17.56 2.71 -0.26
C GLY A 253 -18.80 2.62 -1.14
N LEU A 254 -19.12 3.68 -1.89
CA LEU A 254 -20.24 3.68 -2.84
C LEU A 254 -20.08 2.62 -3.93
N PHE A 255 -18.87 2.47 -4.45
CA PHE A 255 -18.56 1.45 -5.44
C PHE A 255 -18.75 0.02 -4.89
N GLN A 256 -18.28 -0.25 -3.67
CA GLN A 256 -18.49 -1.55 -3.02
C GLN A 256 -19.97 -1.84 -2.75
N ILE A 257 -20.74 -0.84 -2.29
CA ILE A 257 -22.18 -0.97 -2.10
C ILE A 257 -22.88 -1.27 -3.42
N MET A 258 -22.50 -0.60 -4.50
CA MET A 258 -23.02 -0.86 -5.85
C MET A 258 -22.79 -2.32 -6.26
N LEU A 259 -21.58 -2.86 -6.02
CA LEU A 259 -21.25 -4.26 -6.31
C LEU A 259 -22.09 -5.25 -5.49
N ILE A 260 -22.34 -4.94 -4.21
CA ILE A 260 -23.20 -5.76 -3.35
C ILE A 260 -24.65 -5.74 -3.86
N VAL A 261 -25.18 -4.56 -4.21
CA VAL A 261 -26.54 -4.41 -4.75
C VAL A 261 -26.70 -5.23 -6.02
N PHE A 262 -25.75 -5.12 -6.97
CA PHE A 262 -25.80 -5.93 -8.18
C PHE A 262 -25.65 -7.43 -7.90
N GLY A 263 -24.78 -7.83 -6.96
CA GLY A 263 -24.68 -9.21 -6.51
C GLY A 263 -26.01 -9.75 -5.98
N ILE A 264 -26.69 -8.99 -5.12
CA ILE A 264 -28.00 -9.36 -4.56
C ILE A 264 -29.06 -9.45 -5.66
N CYS A 265 -29.12 -8.48 -6.58
CA CYS A 265 -30.05 -8.52 -7.71
C CYS A 265 -29.88 -9.80 -8.55
N VAL A 266 -28.64 -10.20 -8.83
CA VAL A 266 -28.33 -11.44 -9.56
C VAL A 266 -28.73 -12.70 -8.76
N ILE A 267 -28.53 -12.69 -7.43
CA ILE A 267 -28.98 -13.79 -6.56
C ILE A 267 -30.52 -13.93 -6.60
N MET A 268 -31.24 -12.80 -6.53
CA MET A 268 -32.70 -12.76 -6.51
C MET A 268 -33.32 -13.23 -7.84
N ASP A 269 -32.79 -12.78 -8.98
CA ASP A 269 -33.20 -13.27 -10.30
C ASP A 269 -32.99 -14.78 -10.44
N GLY A 270 -31.83 -15.27 -9.98
CA GLY A 270 -31.57 -16.70 -9.91
C GLY A 270 -32.60 -17.47 -9.08
N LYS A 271 -33.12 -16.88 -7.98
CA LYS A 271 -34.17 -17.47 -7.12
C LYS A 271 -35.50 -17.58 -7.84
N GLN A 272 -35.96 -16.52 -8.49
CA GLN A 272 -37.24 -16.49 -9.21
C GLN A 272 -37.28 -17.53 -10.35
N ASN A 273 -36.18 -17.66 -11.10
CA ASN A 273 -36.06 -18.66 -12.17
C ASN A 273 -36.14 -20.12 -11.66
N ARG A 274 -35.61 -20.41 -10.46
CA ARG A 274 -35.76 -21.76 -9.87
C ARG A 274 -37.18 -22.01 -9.37
N VAL A 275 -37.79 -21.05 -8.67
CA VAL A 275 -39.17 -21.20 -8.17
C VAL A 275 -40.14 -21.46 -9.33
N GLY A 276 -40.04 -20.69 -10.42
CA GLY A 276 -40.87 -20.87 -11.63
C GLY A 276 -40.69 -22.26 -12.27
N SER A 277 -39.47 -22.76 -12.38
CA SER A 277 -39.19 -24.10 -12.94
C SER A 277 -39.66 -25.24 -12.04
N SER A 278 -39.55 -25.12 -10.71
CA SER A 278 -40.12 -26.11 -9.78
C SER A 278 -41.65 -26.12 -9.82
N THR A 279 -42.30 -24.96 -9.91
CA THR A 279 -43.76 -24.87 -10.04
C THR A 279 -44.24 -25.49 -11.35
N SER A 280 -43.57 -25.18 -12.48
CA SER A 280 -43.90 -25.76 -13.78
C SER A 280 -43.70 -27.29 -13.82
N ARG A 281 -42.62 -27.80 -13.23
CA ARG A 281 -42.36 -29.25 -13.13
C ARG A 281 -43.39 -29.97 -12.25
N ASN A 282 -43.77 -29.38 -11.12
CA ASN A 282 -44.85 -29.92 -10.27
C ASN A 282 -46.20 -29.93 -10.97
N GLN A 283 -46.50 -28.91 -11.79
CA GLN A 283 -47.74 -28.86 -12.57
C GLN A 283 -47.76 -29.90 -13.69
N HIS A 284 -46.61 -30.17 -14.33
CA HIS A 284 -46.48 -31.24 -15.31
C HIS A 284 -46.66 -32.64 -14.67
N ASN A 285 -46.01 -32.91 -13.54
CA ASN A 285 -46.16 -34.18 -12.82
C ASN A 285 -47.61 -34.42 -12.36
N ARG A 286 -48.30 -33.38 -11.86
CA ARG A 286 -49.72 -33.48 -11.50
C ARG A 286 -50.64 -33.79 -12.68
N LYS A 287 -50.31 -33.30 -13.88
CA LYS A 287 -51.07 -33.63 -15.10
C LYS A 287 -50.82 -35.06 -15.53
N ARG A 288 -49.58 -35.56 -15.45
CA ARG A 288 -49.23 -36.94 -15.81
C ARG A 288 -49.99 -37.95 -14.96
N ASN A 289 -49.92 -37.82 -13.64
CA ASN A 289 -50.55 -38.76 -12.70
C ASN A 289 -52.09 -38.78 -12.76
N ARG A 290 -52.74 -37.86 -13.48
CA ARG A 290 -54.20 -37.85 -13.66
C ARG A 290 -54.67 -38.77 -14.79
N TRP A 291 -53.78 -39.20 -15.69
CA TRP A 291 -54.11 -40.08 -16.81
C TRP A 291 -53.80 -41.56 -16.52
N ASP A 292 -53.19 -41.84 -15.36
CA ASP A 292 -52.79 -43.18 -14.95
C ASP A 292 -53.81 -43.84 -13.99
N ASP A 293 -54.89 -43.12 -13.62
CA ASP A 293 -56.07 -43.59 -12.86
C ASP A 293 -57.31 -43.69 -13.78
#